data_AF-A0ABD2KI24-F1
#
_entry.id   AF-A0ABD2KI24-F1
#
_cell.length_a   1.000
_cell.length_b   1.000
_cell.length_c   1.000
_cell.angle_alpha   90.00
_cell.angle_beta   90.00
_cell.angle_gamma   90.00
#
_symmetry.space_group_name_H-M   'P 1'
#
loop_
_entity.id
_entity.type
_entity.pdbx_description
1 polymer ?
#
loop_
_entity_poly.entity_id
_entity_poly.type
_entity_poly.pdbx_seq_one_letter_code
_entity_poly.pdbx_strand_id
1 'polypeptide(L)'
;MKKERVGMMKKTQNNLRKKEKVGSNCKETTSFPQIIRCQEVVDFNQINFLLKIEENFSRIRSSPTQLSDAYINQFTSLEHLINCNENLLAKAQKFSTLPPLPWQGERVQELVQKGGFFSAEKPMYRILDHFLSAGLFKSIPGMASLCPDDKSNLFRSLAMPLCGFISAYFSIQLQSDTVIRPNGLMPFWYMNVPRYTFDRNVKVFITNMYCNALKPFKQLQMNREEFFAHEHLYNECTMYTAILFRLCLRSRHTLEEGLRRFDDLLRLLVHVVWMTDYYGTFAVYMDVFHFRGERKAAMPTAIYPIYCNK
;
A
#
# COMPACT_ATOMS: atom_id res chain seq x y z
N MET A 1 13.02 40.00 58.46
CA MET A 1 13.05 39.18 57.22
C MET A 1 12.66 37.69 57.37
N LYS A 2 12.27 37.15 58.55
CA LYS A 2 11.79 35.75 58.68
C LYS A 2 10.26 35.58 58.79
N LYS A 3 9.48 36.67 59.00
CA LYS A 3 8.01 36.59 59.14
C LYS A 3 7.24 36.68 57.80
N GLU A 4 7.83 37.22 56.74
CA GLU A 4 7.15 37.34 55.43
C GLU A 4 7.18 36.06 54.59
N ARG A 5 8.20 35.19 54.77
CA ARG A 5 8.29 33.92 54.02
C ARG A 5 7.25 32.87 54.45
N VAL A 6 6.76 32.93 55.68
CA VAL A 6 5.73 31.99 56.19
C VAL A 6 4.33 32.36 55.68
N GLY A 7 4.08 33.65 55.40
CA GLY A 7 2.82 34.13 54.82
C GLY A 7 2.63 33.76 53.34
N MET A 8 3.71 33.76 52.55
CA MET A 8 3.66 33.34 51.14
C MET A 8 3.41 31.83 50.98
N MET A 9 4.03 30.96 51.80
CA MET A 9 3.83 29.51 51.69
C MET A 9 2.39 29.07 52.03
N LYS A 10 1.72 29.71 53.00
CA LYS A 10 0.32 29.41 53.35
C LYS A 10 -0.68 29.90 52.28
N LYS A 11 -0.39 31.01 51.60
CA LYS A 11 -1.21 31.48 50.46
C LYS A 11 -1.10 30.56 49.24
N THR A 12 0.10 30.02 48.97
CA THR A 12 0.31 29.09 47.84
C THR A 12 -0.35 27.73 48.09
N GLN A 13 -0.30 27.19 49.32
CA GLN A 13 -1.01 25.94 49.66
C GLN A 13 -2.54 26.07 49.66
N ASN A 14 -3.09 27.22 50.05
CA ASN A 14 -4.54 27.47 49.98
C ASN A 14 -5.04 27.71 48.54
N ASN A 15 -4.20 28.23 47.64
CA ASN A 15 -4.53 28.33 46.21
C ASN A 15 -4.42 26.97 45.49
N LEU A 16 -3.54 26.07 45.94
CA LEU A 16 -3.49 24.69 45.46
C LEU A 16 -4.72 23.88 45.90
N ARG A 17 -5.17 24.02 47.16
CA ARG A 17 -6.39 23.36 47.66
C ARG A 17 -7.71 23.92 47.11
N LYS A 18 -7.74 25.20 46.68
CA LYS A 18 -8.90 25.77 45.98
C LYS A 18 -8.98 25.38 44.50
N LYS A 19 -7.88 24.94 43.87
CA LYS A 19 -7.89 24.34 42.53
C LYS A 19 -8.36 22.88 42.50
N GLU A 20 -8.36 22.18 43.63
CA GLU A 20 -8.84 20.79 43.74
C GLU A 20 -10.35 20.67 44.04
N LYS A 21 -11.09 21.78 44.19
CA LYS A 21 -12.53 21.78 44.51
C LYS A 21 -13.38 22.67 43.58
N VAL A 22 -13.03 22.72 42.29
CA VAL A 22 -14.00 23.07 41.25
C VAL A 22 -14.42 21.76 40.60
N GLY A 23 -15.69 21.42 40.78
CA GLY A 23 -16.29 20.18 40.34
C GLY A 23 -16.11 19.91 38.85
N SER A 24 -15.87 18.63 38.58
CA SER A 24 -16.53 17.82 37.57
C SER A 24 -16.92 18.53 36.28
N ASN A 25 -16.11 18.30 35.25
CA ASN A 25 -16.60 17.72 34.01
C ASN A 25 -15.45 17.00 33.32
N CYS A 26 -14.78 16.08 34.04
CA CYS A 26 -14.12 15.00 33.34
C CYS A 26 -15.24 14.09 32.87
N LYS A 27 -15.69 14.31 31.62
CA LYS A 27 -16.48 13.33 30.89
C LYS A 27 -15.80 11.99 31.10
N GLU A 28 -16.63 11.04 31.55
CA GLU A 28 -16.35 9.63 31.76
C GLU A 28 -15.03 9.19 31.10
N THR A 29 -14.07 8.77 31.92
CA THR A 29 -13.03 7.84 31.45
C THR A 29 -13.79 6.67 30.83
N THR A 30 -13.90 6.68 29.51
CA THR A 30 -14.44 5.58 28.75
C THR A 30 -13.61 4.36 29.12
N SER A 31 -14.26 3.41 29.77
CA SER A 31 -13.62 2.14 30.11
C SER A 31 -13.03 1.55 28.81
N PHE A 32 -11.92 0.83 28.91
CA PHE A 32 -11.28 0.21 27.73
C PHE A 32 -12.26 -0.55 26.80
N PRO A 33 -13.29 -1.27 27.31
CA PRO A 33 -14.34 -1.85 26.49
C PRO A 33 -15.23 -0.85 25.74
N GLN A 34 -15.43 0.37 26.25
CA GLN A 34 -16.23 1.41 25.59
C GLN A 34 -15.49 2.09 24.43
N ILE A 35 -14.15 2.23 24.51
CA ILE A 35 -13.33 2.73 23.39
C ILE A 35 -13.48 1.81 22.16
N ILE A 36 -13.58 0.50 22.40
CA ILE A 36 -13.77 -0.52 21.35
C ILE A 36 -15.20 -0.44 20.75
N ARG A 37 -16.22 -0.15 21.58
CA ARG A 37 -17.64 -0.21 21.17
C ARG A 37 -18.19 1.04 20.46
N CYS A 38 -17.59 2.22 20.66
CA CYS A 38 -18.22 3.49 20.26
C CYS A 38 -18.46 3.70 18.75
N GLN A 39 -17.90 2.89 17.85
CA GLN A 39 -18.06 3.05 16.39
C GLN A 39 -18.29 1.74 15.62
N GLU A 40 -18.65 0.63 16.30
CA GLU A 40 -18.70 -0.71 15.68
C GLU A 40 -19.53 -0.76 14.38
N VAL A 41 -20.68 -0.08 14.31
CA VAL A 41 -21.53 -0.08 13.10
C VAL A 41 -20.91 0.74 11.96
N VAL A 42 -20.29 1.88 12.27
CA VAL A 42 -19.63 2.74 11.27
C VAL A 42 -18.38 2.06 10.74
N ASP A 43 -17.57 1.49 11.65
CA ASP A 43 -16.38 0.72 11.31
C ASP A 43 -16.73 -0.51 10.48
N PHE A 44 -17.79 -1.24 10.86
CA PHE A 44 -18.25 -2.40 10.11
C PHE A 44 -18.65 -2.04 8.69
N ASN A 45 -19.38 -0.94 8.50
CA ASN A 45 -19.75 -0.47 7.17
C ASN A 45 -18.53 -0.05 6.35
N GLN A 46 -17.55 0.61 6.96
CA GLN A 46 -16.30 0.99 6.29
C GLN A 46 -15.46 -0.23 5.95
N ILE A 47 -15.31 -1.20 6.84
CA ILE A 47 -14.60 -2.46 6.59
C ILE A 47 -15.29 -3.22 5.45
N ASN A 48 -16.62 -3.33 5.45
CA ASN A 48 -17.35 -3.99 4.36
C ASN A 48 -17.15 -3.28 3.01
N PHE A 49 -17.07 -1.96 3.02
CA PHE A 49 -16.72 -1.19 1.84
C PHE A 49 -15.32 -1.51 1.34
N LEU A 50 -14.32 -1.56 2.24
CA LEU A 50 -12.95 -1.95 1.90
C LEU A 50 -12.85 -3.38 1.38
N LEU A 51 -13.57 -4.32 2.00
CA LEU A 51 -13.62 -5.72 1.56
C LEU A 51 -14.22 -5.84 0.15
N LYS A 52 -15.26 -5.07 -0.17
CA LYS A 52 -15.84 -5.04 -1.53
C LYS A 52 -14.87 -4.46 -2.56
N ILE A 53 -14.11 -3.43 -2.18
CA ILE A 53 -13.04 -2.89 -3.02
C ILE A 53 -12.02 -3.98 -3.33
N GLU A 54 -11.61 -4.75 -2.31
CA GLU A 54 -10.68 -5.85 -2.56
C GLU A 54 -11.29 -6.95 -3.43
N GLU A 55 -12.53 -7.38 -3.19
CA GLU A 55 -13.14 -8.41 -4.04
C GLU A 55 -13.08 -8.04 -5.53
N ASN A 56 -13.35 -6.77 -5.83
CA ASN A 56 -13.21 -6.22 -7.17
C ASN A 56 -11.75 -6.21 -7.64
N PHE A 57 -10.84 -5.76 -6.78
CA PHE A 57 -9.42 -5.72 -7.06
C PHE A 57 -8.87 -7.12 -7.37
N SER A 58 -9.08 -8.08 -6.48
CA SER A 58 -8.64 -9.47 -6.56
C SER A 58 -9.24 -10.17 -7.78
N ARG A 59 -10.52 -9.90 -8.08
CA ARG A 59 -11.16 -10.40 -9.31
C ARG A 59 -10.47 -9.89 -10.57
N ILE A 60 -10.20 -8.59 -10.66
CA ILE A 60 -9.54 -8.01 -11.84
C ILE A 60 -8.11 -8.55 -11.96
N ARG A 61 -7.34 -8.51 -10.87
CA ARG A 61 -5.92 -8.91 -10.85
C ARG A 61 -5.71 -10.39 -11.16
N SER A 62 -6.61 -11.25 -10.70
CA SER A 62 -6.55 -12.70 -10.94
C SER A 62 -7.21 -13.11 -12.25
N SER A 63 -7.77 -12.17 -13.01
CA SER A 63 -8.47 -12.50 -14.25
C SER A 63 -7.48 -12.81 -15.38
N PRO A 64 -7.79 -13.79 -16.25
CA PRO A 64 -7.15 -13.88 -17.56
C PRO A 64 -7.59 -12.76 -18.50
N THR A 65 -8.68 -12.04 -18.18
CA THR A 65 -9.17 -10.92 -18.97
C THR A 65 -8.15 -9.79 -18.96
N GLN A 66 -7.69 -9.46 -20.16
CA GLN A 66 -6.68 -8.46 -20.43
C GLN A 66 -7.32 -7.07 -20.59
N LEU A 67 -6.64 -6.01 -20.13
CA LEU A 67 -7.02 -4.64 -20.50
C LEU A 67 -6.77 -4.45 -21.99
N SER A 68 -7.76 -3.95 -22.72
CA SER A 68 -7.59 -3.66 -24.13
C SER A 68 -6.67 -2.46 -24.34
N ASP A 69 -5.88 -2.47 -25.41
CA ASP A 69 -5.04 -1.32 -25.78
C ASP A 69 -5.88 -0.06 -25.97
N ALA A 70 -7.11 -0.19 -26.51
CA ALA A 70 -8.04 0.92 -26.64
C ALA A 70 -8.39 1.55 -25.27
N TYR A 71 -8.61 0.73 -24.24
CA TYR A 71 -8.85 1.21 -22.88
C TYR A 71 -7.61 1.90 -22.31
N ILE A 72 -6.42 1.32 -22.48
CA ILE A 72 -5.17 1.89 -21.97
C ILE A 72 -4.87 3.24 -22.64
N ASN A 73 -5.03 3.30 -23.97
CA ASN A 73 -4.66 4.45 -24.78
C ASN A 73 -5.67 5.61 -24.71
N GLN A 74 -6.87 5.40 -24.14
CA GLN A 74 -7.80 6.51 -23.92
C GLN A 74 -7.28 7.51 -22.87
N PHE A 75 -6.34 7.08 -22.01
CA PHE A 75 -5.72 7.94 -20.99
C PHE A 75 -4.42 8.54 -21.53
N THR A 76 -4.49 9.82 -21.87
CA THR A 76 -3.39 10.57 -22.51
C THR A 76 -2.34 11.08 -21.52
N SER A 77 -2.68 11.20 -20.23
CA SER A 77 -1.76 11.64 -19.17
C SER A 77 -2.14 11.04 -17.82
N LEU A 78 -1.25 11.16 -16.83
CA LEU A 78 -1.51 10.73 -15.46
C LEU A 78 -2.68 11.52 -14.85
N GLU A 79 -2.70 12.83 -15.11
CA GLU A 79 -3.75 13.73 -14.66
C GLU A 79 -5.10 13.31 -15.26
N HIS A 80 -5.14 12.94 -16.54
CA HIS A 80 -6.35 12.42 -17.16
C HIS A 80 -6.78 11.10 -16.49
N LEU A 81 -5.84 10.18 -16.26
CA LEU A 81 -6.12 8.91 -15.57
C LEU A 81 -6.72 9.11 -14.17
N ILE A 82 -6.25 10.07 -13.38
CA ILE A 82 -6.71 10.27 -12.00
C ILE A 82 -7.99 11.09 -11.94
N ASN A 83 -8.16 12.08 -12.81
CA ASN A 83 -9.27 13.03 -12.72
C ASN A 83 -10.53 12.60 -13.50
N CYS A 84 -10.44 11.63 -14.40
CA CYS A 84 -11.61 11.15 -15.11
C CYS A 84 -12.57 10.35 -14.19
N ASN A 85 -13.87 10.39 -14.49
CA ASN A 85 -14.90 9.63 -13.74
C ASN A 85 -14.80 8.12 -13.91
N GLU A 86 -14.06 7.66 -14.91
CA GLU A 86 -13.82 6.25 -15.19
C GLU A 86 -13.02 5.59 -14.04
N ASN A 87 -13.58 4.54 -13.42
CA ASN A 87 -12.93 3.76 -12.37
C ASN A 87 -12.94 2.27 -12.75
N LEU A 88 -11.74 1.67 -12.86
CA LEU A 88 -11.58 0.28 -13.26
C LEU A 88 -12.21 -0.70 -12.25
N LEU A 89 -12.14 -0.41 -10.95
CA LEU A 89 -12.71 -1.27 -9.90
C LEU A 89 -14.23 -1.39 -10.04
N ALA A 90 -14.90 -0.32 -10.47
CA ALA A 90 -16.34 -0.33 -10.75
C ALA A 90 -16.73 -1.21 -11.96
N LYS A 91 -15.74 -1.64 -12.76
CA LYS A 91 -15.92 -2.53 -13.92
C LYS A 91 -15.51 -3.98 -13.64
N ALA A 92 -15.21 -4.35 -12.40
CA ALA A 92 -14.75 -5.69 -12.03
C ALA A 92 -15.65 -6.82 -12.54
N GLN A 93 -16.97 -6.62 -12.64
CA GLN A 93 -17.88 -7.63 -13.20
C GLN A 93 -17.60 -8.02 -14.66
N LYS A 94 -16.90 -7.18 -15.42
CA LYS A 94 -16.51 -7.46 -16.81
C LYS A 94 -15.30 -8.40 -16.90
N PHE A 95 -14.61 -8.63 -15.78
CA PHE A 95 -13.46 -9.51 -15.70
C PHE A 95 -13.91 -10.93 -15.38
N SER A 96 -13.31 -11.89 -16.08
CA SER A 96 -13.52 -13.31 -15.86
C SER A 96 -13.08 -13.71 -14.45
N THR A 97 -13.83 -14.63 -13.84
CA THR A 97 -13.50 -15.30 -12.57
C THR A 97 -12.68 -16.57 -12.77
N LEU A 98 -12.40 -16.95 -14.02
CA LEU A 98 -11.51 -18.07 -14.31
C LEU A 98 -10.10 -17.77 -13.78
N PRO A 99 -9.35 -18.79 -13.33
CA PRO A 99 -7.96 -18.59 -12.97
C PRO A 99 -7.15 -18.15 -14.19
N PRO A 100 -6.07 -17.37 -13.99
CA PRO A 100 -5.20 -16.99 -15.08
C PRO A 100 -4.48 -18.23 -15.61
N LEU A 101 -4.17 -18.24 -16.91
CA LEU A 101 -3.40 -19.33 -17.49
C LEU A 101 -2.02 -19.41 -16.79
N PRO A 102 -1.56 -20.60 -16.41
CA PRO A 102 -0.29 -20.77 -15.73
C PRO A 102 0.87 -20.28 -16.60
N TRP A 103 1.86 -19.71 -15.93
CA TRP A 103 3.11 -19.22 -16.50
C TRP A 103 3.80 -20.22 -17.43
N GLN A 104 4.15 -19.78 -18.64
CA GLN A 104 5.00 -20.52 -19.58
C GLN A 104 6.45 -20.00 -19.49
N GLY A 105 7.27 -20.70 -18.71
CA GLY A 105 8.57 -20.18 -18.28
C GLY A 105 9.60 -19.91 -19.37
N GLU A 106 9.65 -20.75 -20.39
CA GLU A 106 10.65 -20.66 -21.47
C GLU A 106 10.51 -19.36 -22.26
N ARG A 107 9.27 -18.97 -22.61
CA ARG A 107 8.99 -17.75 -23.38
C ARG A 107 9.39 -16.47 -22.64
N VAL A 108 9.21 -16.44 -21.32
CA VAL A 108 9.56 -15.26 -20.50
C VAL A 108 11.08 -15.15 -20.37
N GLN A 109 11.79 -16.26 -20.13
CA GLN A 109 13.25 -16.25 -20.08
C GLN A 109 13.86 -15.78 -21.40
N GLU A 110 13.31 -16.22 -22.54
CA GLU A 110 13.72 -15.72 -23.86
C GLU A 110 13.48 -14.21 -24.01
N LEU A 111 12.34 -13.70 -23.56
CA LEU A 111 12.04 -12.27 -23.61
C LEU A 111 13.01 -11.47 -22.73
N VAL A 112 13.28 -11.93 -21.50
CA VAL A 112 14.27 -11.31 -20.60
C VAL A 112 15.67 -11.38 -21.21
N GLN A 113 16.02 -12.49 -21.85
CA GLN A 113 17.32 -12.63 -22.50
C GLN A 113 17.46 -11.60 -23.63
N LYS A 114 16.45 -11.51 -24.52
CA LYS A 114 16.47 -10.63 -25.70
C LYS A 114 16.38 -9.14 -25.35
N GLY A 115 15.48 -8.75 -24.46
CA GLY A 115 15.20 -7.33 -24.18
C GLY A 115 15.31 -6.92 -22.71
N GLY A 116 15.78 -7.80 -21.83
CA GLY A 116 16.02 -7.54 -20.42
C GLY A 116 14.78 -7.59 -19.52
N PHE A 117 14.99 -7.20 -18.26
CA PHE A 117 13.99 -7.22 -17.19
C PHE A 117 12.65 -6.58 -17.61
N PHE A 118 12.68 -5.42 -18.29
CA PHE A 118 11.47 -4.72 -18.73
C PHE A 118 10.90 -5.18 -20.09
N SER A 119 11.57 -6.02 -20.87
CA SER A 119 10.97 -6.54 -22.13
C SER A 119 10.05 -7.72 -21.90
N ALA A 120 10.41 -8.59 -20.95
CA ALA A 120 9.50 -9.61 -20.43
C ALA A 120 8.41 -8.99 -19.57
N GLU A 121 8.74 -7.88 -18.92
CA GLU A 121 7.80 -6.98 -18.28
C GLU A 121 7.39 -5.84 -19.21
N LYS A 122 6.84 -6.16 -20.38
CA LYS A 122 5.82 -5.28 -20.97
C LYS A 122 4.47 -5.43 -20.21
N PRO A 123 4.45 -5.90 -18.94
CA PRO A 123 3.43 -6.84 -18.59
C PRO A 123 2.15 -6.07 -18.34
N MET A 124 1.09 -6.51 -19.00
CA MET A 124 -0.23 -6.08 -18.67
C MET A 124 -0.50 -6.03 -17.17
N TYR A 125 0.12 -6.90 -16.36
CA TYR A 125 0.05 -6.88 -14.90
C TYR A 125 0.58 -5.61 -14.21
N ARG A 126 1.67 -4.98 -14.68
CA ARG A 126 2.16 -3.73 -14.07
C ARG A 126 1.34 -2.53 -14.48
N ILE A 127 0.93 -2.52 -15.75
CA ILE A 127 -0.04 -1.54 -16.24
C ILE A 127 -1.32 -1.68 -15.41
N LEU A 128 -1.82 -2.90 -15.28
CA LEU A 128 -2.99 -3.24 -14.47
C LEU A 128 -2.83 -2.84 -13.01
N ASP A 129 -1.70 -3.14 -12.35
CA ASP A 129 -1.44 -2.76 -10.97
C ASP A 129 -1.53 -1.23 -10.78
N HIS A 130 -1.04 -0.43 -11.74
CA HIS A 130 -1.15 1.03 -11.70
C HIS A 130 -2.56 1.54 -11.97
N PHE A 131 -3.27 0.93 -12.92
CA PHE A 131 -4.67 1.23 -13.18
C PHE A 131 -5.57 0.88 -11.99
N LEU A 132 -5.28 -0.24 -11.32
CA LEU A 132 -5.96 -0.64 -10.10
C LEU A 132 -5.61 0.30 -8.94
N SER A 133 -4.35 0.73 -8.80
CA SER A 133 -3.95 1.74 -7.82
C SER A 133 -4.69 3.05 -8.04
N ALA A 134 -4.88 3.48 -9.29
CA ALA A 134 -5.70 4.65 -9.64
C ALA A 134 -7.18 4.43 -9.29
N GLY A 135 -7.70 3.23 -9.52
CA GLY A 135 -9.05 2.84 -9.09
C GLY A 135 -9.22 2.93 -7.58
N LEU A 136 -8.27 2.38 -6.82
CA LEU A 136 -8.24 2.44 -5.35
C LEU A 136 -8.21 3.89 -4.88
N PHE A 137 -7.29 4.70 -5.41
CA PHE A 137 -7.17 6.12 -5.08
C PHE A 137 -8.50 6.87 -5.27
N LYS A 138 -9.21 6.63 -6.37
CA LYS A 138 -10.51 7.24 -6.65
C LYS A 138 -11.65 6.73 -5.76
N SER A 139 -11.54 5.51 -5.26
CA SER A 139 -12.55 4.88 -4.42
C SER A 139 -12.51 5.36 -2.97
N ILE A 140 -11.49 6.11 -2.58
CA ILE A 140 -11.32 6.56 -1.19
C ILE A 140 -12.19 7.81 -0.96
N PRO A 141 -12.97 7.86 0.13
CA PRO A 141 -13.69 9.06 0.54
C PRO A 141 -12.76 10.28 0.59
N GLY A 142 -13.29 11.49 0.36
CA GLY A 142 -12.48 12.73 0.42
C GLY A 142 -11.51 12.95 -0.76
N MET A 143 -11.06 11.92 -1.47
CA MET A 143 -10.14 12.10 -2.61
C MET A 143 -10.76 12.92 -3.73
N ALA A 144 -12.07 12.82 -3.94
CA ALA A 144 -12.78 13.60 -4.95
C ALA A 144 -12.72 15.11 -4.69
N SER A 145 -12.64 15.56 -3.43
CA SER A 145 -12.63 16.98 -3.06
C SER A 145 -11.25 17.64 -3.13
N LEU A 146 -10.17 16.86 -3.27
CA LEU A 146 -8.84 17.41 -3.49
C LEU A 146 -8.76 18.13 -4.85
N CYS A 147 -7.94 19.18 -4.93
CA CYS A 147 -7.68 19.85 -6.20
C CYS A 147 -6.88 18.91 -7.15
N PRO A 148 -6.94 19.12 -8.48
CA PRO A 148 -6.28 18.24 -9.45
C PRO A 148 -4.76 18.07 -9.24
N ASP A 149 -4.08 19.13 -8.79
CA ASP A 149 -2.63 19.09 -8.56
C ASP A 149 -2.29 18.25 -7.33
N ASP A 150 -3.02 18.44 -6.23
CA ASP A 150 -2.87 17.63 -5.01
C ASP A 150 -3.16 16.15 -5.29
N LYS A 151 -4.21 15.85 -6.06
CA LYS A 151 -4.51 14.47 -6.48
C LYS A 151 -3.33 13.84 -7.22
N SER A 152 -2.76 14.59 -8.16
CA SER A 152 -1.66 14.11 -8.98
C SER A 152 -0.39 13.89 -8.15
N ASN A 153 -0.04 14.83 -7.28
CA ASN A 153 1.14 14.74 -6.41
C ASN A 153 1.00 13.61 -5.38
N LEU A 154 -0.18 13.50 -4.76
CA LEU A 154 -0.45 12.43 -3.81
C LEU A 154 -0.41 11.07 -4.50
N PHE A 155 -1.08 10.91 -5.65
CA PHE A 155 -1.06 9.65 -6.37
C PHE A 155 0.34 9.24 -6.82
N ARG A 156 1.17 10.17 -7.33
CA ARG A 156 2.57 9.88 -7.70
C ARG A 156 3.36 9.33 -6.52
N SER A 157 3.08 9.80 -5.31
CA SER A 157 3.74 9.36 -4.08
C SER A 157 3.24 8.00 -3.60
N LEU A 158 2.00 7.64 -3.92
CA LEU A 158 1.31 6.45 -3.37
C LEU A 158 1.22 5.27 -4.34
N ALA A 159 1.26 5.49 -5.65
CA ALA A 159 1.03 4.44 -6.65
C ALA A 159 1.99 3.26 -6.52
N MET A 160 3.28 3.53 -6.33
CA MET A 160 4.30 2.49 -6.14
C MET A 160 4.14 1.76 -4.79
N PRO A 161 3.96 2.46 -3.64
CA PRO A 161 3.60 1.85 -2.36
C PRO A 161 2.44 0.88 -2.45
N LEU A 162 1.33 1.32 -3.05
CA LEU A 162 0.13 0.50 -3.22
C LEU A 162 0.44 -0.76 -4.03
N CYS A 163 1.09 -0.63 -5.18
CA CYS A 163 1.51 -1.78 -6.00
C CYS A 163 2.36 -2.79 -5.22
N GLY A 164 3.28 -2.29 -4.39
CA GLY A 164 4.15 -3.11 -3.54
C GLY A 164 3.36 -3.85 -2.45
N PHE A 165 2.48 -3.13 -1.76
CA PHE A 165 1.64 -3.66 -0.68
C PHE A 165 0.74 -4.80 -1.17
N ILE A 166 0.06 -4.58 -2.30
CA ILE A 166 -0.80 -5.57 -2.95
C ILE A 166 0.01 -6.80 -3.37
N SER A 167 1.18 -6.59 -3.96
CA SER A 167 2.03 -7.67 -4.43
C SER A 167 2.55 -8.52 -3.26
N ALA A 168 2.83 -7.88 -2.13
CA ALA A 168 3.21 -8.58 -0.91
C ALA A 168 2.07 -9.45 -0.37
N TYR A 169 0.87 -8.89 -0.26
CA TYR A 169 -0.31 -9.60 0.23
C TYR A 169 -0.65 -10.83 -0.60
N PHE A 170 -0.76 -10.66 -1.91
CA PHE A 170 -1.04 -11.76 -2.82
C PHE A 170 -0.03 -12.90 -2.66
N SER A 171 1.24 -12.56 -2.46
CA SER A 171 2.31 -13.55 -2.29
C SER A 171 2.19 -14.31 -0.98
N ILE A 172 1.77 -13.65 0.10
CA ILE A 172 1.57 -14.27 1.41
C ILE A 172 0.36 -15.19 1.41
N GLN A 173 -0.73 -14.78 0.75
CA GLN A 173 -1.92 -15.63 0.60
C GLN A 173 -1.57 -16.93 -0.12
N LEU A 174 -0.64 -16.89 -1.07
CA LEU A 174 -0.08 -18.06 -1.76
C LEU A 174 1.05 -18.76 -1.00
N GLN A 175 1.35 -18.35 0.23
CA GLN A 175 2.43 -18.87 1.07
C GLN A 175 3.83 -18.79 0.42
N SER A 176 4.01 -17.91 -0.58
CA SER A 176 5.24 -17.80 -1.36
C SER A 176 6.33 -17.04 -0.60
N ASP A 177 7.56 -17.55 -0.59
CA ASP A 177 8.76 -16.88 -0.03
C ASP A 177 9.27 -15.71 -0.86
N THR A 178 8.81 -15.61 -2.10
CA THR A 178 9.14 -14.51 -3.00
C THR A 178 7.90 -13.87 -3.56
N VAL A 179 8.02 -12.64 -4.05
CA VAL A 179 6.90 -11.98 -4.73
C VAL A 179 6.48 -12.84 -5.92
N ILE A 180 5.20 -13.20 -5.96
CA ILE A 180 4.58 -13.97 -7.04
C ILE A 180 3.50 -13.12 -7.70
N ARG A 181 3.47 -13.17 -9.03
CA ARG A 181 2.44 -12.53 -9.84
C ARG A 181 1.22 -13.45 -9.97
N PRO A 182 0.04 -12.92 -10.32
CA PRO A 182 -1.18 -13.72 -10.44
C PRO A 182 -1.08 -14.92 -11.38
N ASN A 183 -0.27 -14.83 -12.44
CA ASN A 183 -0.02 -15.94 -13.37
C ASN A 183 1.02 -16.96 -12.88
N GLY A 184 1.54 -16.81 -11.66
CA GLY A 184 2.57 -17.69 -11.10
C GLY A 184 4.01 -17.25 -11.38
N LEU A 185 4.23 -16.18 -12.14
CA LEU A 185 5.57 -15.66 -12.42
C LEU A 185 6.23 -15.14 -11.13
N MET A 186 7.45 -15.60 -10.87
CA MET A 186 8.30 -15.11 -9.79
C MET A 186 9.42 -14.23 -10.38
N PRO A 187 9.37 -12.89 -10.22
CA PRO A 187 10.40 -11.99 -10.75
C PRO A 187 11.81 -12.29 -10.21
N PHE A 188 11.91 -12.96 -9.06
CA PHE A 188 13.18 -13.45 -8.53
C PHE A 188 13.96 -14.31 -9.55
N TRP A 189 13.26 -15.11 -10.37
CA TRP A 189 13.92 -15.98 -11.37
C TRP A 189 14.66 -15.23 -12.48
N TYR A 190 14.40 -13.94 -12.66
CA TYR A 190 15.09 -13.15 -13.67
C TYR A 190 16.60 -13.07 -13.43
N MET A 191 17.07 -13.23 -12.20
CA MET A 191 18.51 -13.27 -11.92
C MET A 191 19.22 -14.52 -12.49
N ASN A 192 18.47 -15.57 -12.80
CA ASN A 192 19.01 -16.82 -13.34
C ASN A 192 19.11 -16.80 -14.88
N VAL A 193 18.62 -15.74 -15.52
CA VAL A 193 18.70 -15.59 -16.99
C VAL A 193 20.14 -15.25 -17.37
N PRO A 194 20.73 -15.86 -18.42
CA PRO A 194 22.14 -15.66 -18.82
C PRO A 194 22.58 -14.20 -18.92
N ARG A 195 21.67 -13.31 -19.34
CA ARG A 195 21.89 -11.85 -19.38
C ARG A 195 22.34 -11.24 -18.04
N TYR A 196 21.89 -11.79 -16.91
CA TYR A 196 22.11 -11.24 -15.57
C TYR A 196 22.95 -12.13 -14.66
N THR A 197 23.36 -13.32 -15.12
CA THR A 197 24.03 -14.34 -14.31
C THR A 197 25.28 -13.82 -13.58
N PHE A 198 26.01 -12.87 -14.18
CA PHE A 198 27.22 -12.28 -13.60
C PHE A 198 27.03 -10.86 -13.04
N ASP A 199 25.81 -10.30 -13.11
CA ASP A 199 25.55 -8.97 -12.56
C ASP A 199 25.18 -9.07 -11.08
N ARG A 200 26.17 -8.82 -10.22
CA ARG A 200 25.99 -8.84 -8.76
C ARG A 200 24.98 -7.79 -8.28
N ASN A 201 24.92 -6.63 -8.92
CA ASN A 201 24.00 -5.56 -8.50
C ASN A 201 22.56 -5.97 -8.78
N VAL A 202 22.27 -6.50 -9.97
CA VAL A 202 20.94 -7.02 -10.33
C VAL A 202 20.52 -8.10 -9.34
N LYS A 203 21.40 -9.03 -8.99
CA LYS A 203 21.11 -10.08 -7.99
C LYS A 203 20.77 -9.48 -6.62
N VAL A 204 21.52 -8.49 -6.15
CA VAL A 204 21.26 -7.80 -4.88
C VAL A 204 19.90 -7.09 -4.93
N PHE A 205 19.63 -6.33 -5.99
CA PHE A 205 18.37 -5.61 -6.15
C PHE A 205 17.16 -6.55 -6.16
N ILE A 206 17.19 -7.59 -6.99
CA ILE A 206 16.12 -8.58 -7.12
C ILE A 206 15.87 -9.29 -5.78
N THR A 207 16.93 -9.72 -5.09
CA THR A 207 16.82 -10.40 -3.78
C THR A 207 16.18 -9.48 -2.75
N ASN A 208 16.60 -8.22 -2.69
CA ASN A 208 16.07 -7.26 -1.73
C ASN A 208 14.60 -6.94 -2.01
N MET A 209 14.24 -6.65 -3.27
CA MET A 209 12.89 -6.26 -3.65
C MET A 209 11.88 -7.41 -3.59
N TYR A 210 12.26 -8.62 -3.98
CA TYR A 210 11.30 -9.71 -4.17
C TYR A 210 11.39 -10.81 -3.11
N CYS A 211 12.47 -10.87 -2.32
CA CYS A 211 12.59 -11.84 -1.23
C CYS A 211 12.59 -11.15 0.13
N ASN A 212 13.56 -10.24 0.37
CA ASN A 212 13.71 -9.62 1.68
C ASN A 212 12.55 -8.68 2.01
N ALA A 213 11.99 -7.99 1.02
CA ALA A 213 10.86 -7.08 1.22
C ALA A 213 9.60 -7.79 1.73
N LEU A 214 9.42 -9.09 1.48
CA LEU A 214 8.27 -9.86 1.99
C LEU A 214 8.42 -10.28 3.45
N LYS A 215 9.64 -10.32 3.99
CA LYS A 215 9.89 -10.88 5.33
C LYS A 215 9.06 -10.21 6.42
N PRO A 216 8.95 -8.86 6.49
CA PRO A 216 8.14 -8.22 7.53
C PRO A 216 6.66 -8.59 7.41
N PHE A 217 6.13 -8.65 6.19
CA PHE A 217 4.74 -9.01 5.99
C PHE A 217 4.44 -10.47 6.42
N LYS A 218 5.34 -11.40 6.12
CA LYS A 218 5.22 -12.80 6.55
C LYS A 218 5.27 -12.95 8.07
N GLN A 219 6.18 -12.23 8.71
CA GLN A 219 6.30 -12.23 10.17
C GLN A 219 5.01 -11.74 10.83
N LEU A 220 4.36 -10.76 10.22
CA LEU A 220 3.15 -10.17 10.76
C LEU A 220 1.91 -11.05 10.57
N GLN A 221 1.83 -11.93 9.56
CA GLN A 221 0.65 -12.77 9.34
C GLN A 221 -0.66 -11.97 9.40
N MET A 222 -0.74 -10.87 8.64
CA MET A 222 -1.92 -10.00 8.63
C MET A 222 -3.16 -10.78 8.17
N ASN A 223 -4.26 -10.61 8.90
CA ASN A 223 -5.54 -11.07 8.40
C ASN A 223 -6.07 -10.12 7.31
N ARG A 224 -7.18 -10.52 6.67
CA ARG A 224 -7.78 -9.80 5.55
C ARG A 224 -8.19 -8.38 5.95
N GLU A 225 -8.81 -8.19 7.12
CA GLU A 225 -9.26 -6.86 7.58
C GLU A 225 -8.10 -5.93 7.95
N GLU A 226 -7.10 -6.42 8.68
CA GLU A 226 -5.88 -5.69 9.05
C GLU A 226 -5.16 -5.19 7.79
N PHE A 227 -5.08 -6.03 6.76
CA PHE A 227 -4.45 -5.67 5.50
C PHE A 227 -5.14 -4.48 4.82
N PHE A 228 -6.47 -4.48 4.66
CA PHE A 228 -7.14 -3.37 3.96
C PHE A 228 -7.19 -2.09 4.77
N ALA A 229 -7.40 -2.18 6.08
CA ALA A 229 -7.32 -1.01 6.93
C ALA A 229 -5.91 -0.37 6.85
N HIS A 230 -4.87 -1.18 6.69
CA HIS A 230 -3.49 -0.73 6.51
C HIS A 230 -3.21 -0.14 5.11
N GLU A 231 -3.73 -0.75 4.05
CA GLU A 231 -3.60 -0.23 2.68
C GLU A 231 -4.24 1.16 2.54
N HIS A 232 -5.40 1.36 3.15
CA HIS A 232 -6.15 2.62 3.08
C HIS A 232 -5.61 3.71 4.02
N LEU A 233 -4.88 3.32 5.08
CA LEU A 233 -4.17 4.23 5.98
C LEU A 233 -3.22 5.20 5.24
N TYR A 234 -2.62 4.73 4.14
CA TYR A 234 -1.73 5.53 3.30
C TYR A 234 -2.40 6.72 2.62
N ASN A 235 -3.73 6.68 2.48
CA ASN A 235 -4.49 7.65 1.72
C ASN A 235 -5.34 8.56 2.63
N GLU A 236 -5.92 8.02 3.72
CA GLU A 236 -6.67 8.80 4.72
C GLU A 236 -6.23 8.44 6.14
N CYS A 237 -5.15 9.09 6.59
CA CYS A 237 -4.46 8.74 7.83
C CYS A 237 -5.42 8.66 9.03
N THR A 238 -6.19 9.70 9.36
CA THR A 238 -6.90 9.76 10.66
C THR A 238 -7.99 8.70 10.82
N MET A 239 -8.80 8.47 9.78
CA MET A 239 -9.95 7.56 9.85
C MET A 239 -9.51 6.09 9.88
N TYR A 240 -8.67 5.70 8.93
CA TYR A 240 -8.19 4.32 8.85
C TYR A 240 -7.17 3.98 9.95
N THR A 241 -6.46 4.97 10.53
CA THR A 241 -5.64 4.75 11.75
C THR A 241 -6.53 4.24 12.87
N ALA A 242 -7.68 4.90 13.08
CA ALA A 242 -8.60 4.56 14.16
C ALA A 242 -9.25 3.18 13.95
N ILE A 243 -9.62 2.84 12.71
CA ILE A 243 -10.14 1.51 12.37
C ILE A 243 -9.08 0.44 12.60
N LEU A 244 -7.87 0.62 12.08
CA LEU A 244 -6.77 -0.33 12.22
C LEU A 244 -6.43 -0.57 13.70
N PHE A 245 -6.38 0.50 14.49
CA PHE A 245 -6.18 0.43 15.93
C PHE A 245 -7.24 -0.45 16.61
N ARG A 246 -8.53 -0.20 16.34
CA ARG A 246 -9.62 -0.99 16.93
C ARG A 246 -9.63 -2.45 16.47
N LEU A 247 -9.27 -2.73 15.22
CA LEU A 247 -9.09 -4.09 14.73
C LEU A 247 -7.99 -4.84 15.49
N CYS A 248 -6.85 -4.18 15.74
CA CYS A 248 -5.74 -4.76 16.50
C CYS A 248 -6.12 -5.05 17.95
N LEU A 249 -6.90 -4.17 18.58
CA LEU A 249 -7.38 -4.38 19.94
C LEU A 249 -8.42 -5.50 20.03
N ARG A 250 -9.25 -5.68 19.01
CA ARG A 250 -10.32 -6.70 18.99
C ARG A 250 -9.79 -8.12 18.74
N SER A 251 -8.74 -8.26 17.92
CA SER A 251 -8.21 -9.56 17.52
C SER A 251 -7.32 -10.22 18.58
N ARG A 252 -7.00 -9.55 19.69
CA ARG A 252 -6.01 -9.96 20.69
C ARG A 252 -6.61 -10.06 22.09
N HIS A 253 -5.95 -10.85 22.95
CA HIS A 253 -6.44 -11.15 24.28
C HIS A 253 -6.10 -10.05 25.30
N THR A 254 -5.07 -9.24 25.04
CA THR A 254 -4.66 -8.14 25.92
C THR A 254 -4.51 -6.82 25.18
N LEU A 255 -4.67 -5.71 25.92
CA LEU A 255 -4.43 -4.35 25.43
C LEU A 255 -2.99 -4.18 24.92
N GLU A 256 -2.03 -4.71 25.67
CA GLU A 256 -0.61 -4.62 25.32
C GLU A 256 -0.30 -5.30 23.98
N GLU A 257 -0.83 -6.51 23.76
CA GLU A 257 -0.69 -7.21 22.48
C GLU A 257 -1.29 -6.44 21.31
N GLY A 258 -2.49 -5.85 21.51
CA GLY A 258 -3.14 -5.05 20.47
C GLY A 258 -2.36 -3.77 20.14
N LEU A 259 -1.77 -3.09 21.13
CA LEU A 259 -0.91 -1.92 20.90
C LEU A 259 0.39 -2.28 20.16
N ARG A 260 1.05 -3.37 20.56
CA ARG A 260 2.26 -3.86 19.87
C ARG A 260 1.93 -4.21 18.42
N ARG A 261 0.81 -4.92 18.20
CA ARG A 261 0.33 -5.26 16.86
C ARG A 261 0.11 -4.01 16.01
N PHE A 262 -0.54 -2.99 16.57
CA PHE A 262 -0.78 -1.75 15.87
C PHE A 262 0.52 -1.02 15.52
N ASP A 263 1.49 -0.93 16.43
CA ASP A 263 2.82 -0.36 16.16
C ASP A 263 3.57 -1.13 15.06
N ASP A 264 3.57 -2.46 15.14
CA ASP A 264 4.18 -3.32 14.13
C ASP A 264 3.58 -3.09 12.73
N LEU A 265 2.26 -2.93 12.66
CA LEU A 265 1.57 -2.56 11.45
C LEU A 265 2.01 -1.16 11.00
N LEU A 266 2.02 -0.13 11.83
CA LEU A 266 2.50 1.20 11.41
C LEU A 266 3.94 1.17 10.87
N ARG A 267 4.85 0.39 11.46
CA ARG A 267 6.23 0.20 10.96
C ARG A 267 6.27 -0.45 9.58
N LEU A 268 5.30 -1.31 9.27
CA LEU A 268 5.17 -1.90 7.94
C LEU A 268 4.92 -0.84 6.86
N LEU A 269 4.23 0.27 7.16
CA LEU A 269 4.05 1.38 6.21
C LEU A 269 5.41 1.95 5.80
N VAL A 270 6.27 2.24 6.79
CA VAL A 270 7.60 2.80 6.55
C VAL A 270 8.43 1.85 5.69
N HIS A 271 8.35 0.54 5.97
CA HIS A 271 9.00 -0.49 5.16
C HIS A 271 8.53 -0.49 3.70
N VAL A 272 7.24 -0.23 3.45
CA VAL A 272 6.70 -0.11 2.09
C VAL A 272 7.30 1.08 1.34
N VAL A 273 7.44 2.25 1.98
CA VAL A 273 8.13 3.42 1.36
C VAL A 273 9.55 3.04 0.96
N TRP A 274 10.29 2.41 1.88
CA TRP A 274 11.67 2.01 1.64
C TRP A 274 11.79 1.03 0.48
N MET A 275 10.88 0.04 0.40
CA MET A 275 10.82 -0.90 -0.70
C MET A 275 10.60 -0.18 -2.04
N THR A 276 9.76 0.86 -2.06
CA THR A 276 9.43 1.58 -3.30
C THR A 276 10.54 2.51 -3.76
N ASP A 277 11.23 3.17 -2.83
CA ASP A 277 12.42 3.98 -3.14
C ASP A 277 13.53 3.09 -3.69
N TYR A 278 13.70 1.90 -3.10
CA TYR A 278 14.65 0.90 -3.56
C TYR A 278 14.30 0.38 -4.96
N TYR A 279 13.00 0.17 -5.24
CA TYR A 279 12.55 -0.16 -6.58
C TYR A 279 12.79 0.96 -7.59
N GLY A 280 12.56 2.22 -7.22
CA GLY A 280 12.88 3.38 -8.05
C GLY A 280 14.36 3.41 -8.41
N THR A 281 15.23 3.20 -7.43
CA THR A 281 16.69 3.10 -7.61
C THR A 281 17.07 1.95 -8.54
N PHE A 282 16.50 0.76 -8.35
CA PHE A 282 16.73 -0.37 -9.25
C PHE A 282 16.31 -0.04 -10.68
N ALA A 283 15.15 0.59 -10.85
CA ALA A 283 14.64 0.90 -12.17
C ALA A 283 15.53 1.92 -12.91
N VAL A 284 16.06 2.93 -12.19
CA VAL A 284 17.06 3.86 -12.73
C VAL A 284 18.36 3.14 -13.08
N TYR A 285 18.86 2.26 -12.21
CA TYR A 285 20.05 1.44 -12.51
C TYR A 285 19.85 0.66 -13.82
N MET A 286 18.70 0.02 -13.94
CA MET A 286 18.39 -0.74 -15.13
C MET A 286 18.29 0.13 -16.39
N ASP A 287 17.67 1.31 -16.29
CA ASP A 287 17.56 2.23 -17.42
C ASP A 287 18.92 2.72 -17.92
N VAL A 288 19.80 3.09 -16.99
CA VAL A 288 21.14 3.62 -17.30
C VAL A 288 22.07 2.53 -17.85
N PHE A 289 22.10 1.36 -17.21
CA PHE A 289 23.12 0.35 -17.49
C PHE A 289 22.66 -0.77 -18.44
N HIS A 290 21.34 -0.97 -18.61
CA HIS A 290 20.82 -2.10 -19.38
C HIS A 290 19.83 -1.74 -20.49
N PHE A 291 19.24 -0.53 -20.51
CA PHE A 291 18.14 -0.20 -21.44
C PHE A 291 18.31 1.04 -22.32
N ARG A 292 19.24 1.97 -22.04
CA ARG A 292 19.54 3.15 -22.87
C ARG A 292 18.28 3.92 -23.39
N GLY A 293 17.18 3.97 -22.62
CA GLY A 293 15.95 4.70 -22.97
C GLY A 293 14.77 3.87 -23.49
N GLU A 294 14.87 2.53 -23.57
CA GLU A 294 13.77 1.66 -24.03
C GLU A 294 12.51 1.66 -23.14
N ARG A 295 12.61 2.13 -21.88
CA ARG A 295 11.48 2.17 -20.94
C ARG A 295 10.34 3.09 -21.37
N LYS A 296 10.65 4.23 -21.99
CA LYS A 296 9.64 5.16 -22.51
C LYS A 296 8.80 4.52 -23.62
N ALA A 297 9.37 3.57 -24.36
CA ALA A 297 8.66 2.83 -25.41
C ALA A 297 7.83 1.65 -24.86
N ALA A 298 8.06 1.23 -23.61
CA ALA A 298 7.42 0.06 -23.02
C ALA A 298 6.22 0.40 -22.10
N MET A 299 6.07 1.66 -21.66
CA MET A 299 5.03 2.09 -20.72
C MET A 299 4.02 3.05 -21.39
N PRO A 300 2.71 2.95 -21.07
CA PRO A 300 1.72 3.94 -21.52
C PRO A 300 2.06 5.35 -21.02
N THR A 301 1.73 6.37 -21.82
CA THR A 301 1.98 7.79 -21.51
C THR A 301 1.40 8.20 -20.15
N ALA A 302 0.22 7.69 -19.79
CA ALA A 302 -0.43 8.00 -18.51
C ALA A 302 0.28 7.42 -17.28
N ILE A 303 1.09 6.37 -17.44
CA ILE A 303 1.75 5.65 -16.34
C ILE A 303 3.22 6.04 -16.22
N TYR A 304 3.87 6.35 -17.35
CA TYR A 304 5.29 6.70 -17.39
C TYR A 304 5.71 7.74 -16.33
N PRO A 305 4.94 8.81 -16.05
CA PRO A 305 5.29 9.81 -15.03
C PRO A 305 5.47 9.24 -13.62
N ILE A 306 4.81 8.13 -13.24
CA ILE A 306 4.95 7.50 -11.92
C ILE A 306 6.40 7.09 -11.64
N TYR A 307 7.16 6.76 -12.69
CA TYR A 307 8.53 6.30 -12.59
C TYR A 307 9.57 7.40 -12.78
N CYS A 308 9.13 8.62 -13.11
CA CYS A 308 10.00 9.71 -13.52
C CYS A 308 10.22 10.76 -12.45
N ASN A 309 9.81 10.51 -11.20
CA ASN A 309 9.93 11.49 -10.11
C ASN A 309 11.41 11.85 -9.88
N LYS A 310 11.78 12.98 -10.48
CA LYS A 310 12.67 14.02 -9.97
C LYS A 310 11.82 15.27 -9.82
#